data_AF-A0A4Q4CR27-F1
#
_entry.id   AF-A0A4Q4CR27-F1
#
_cell.length_a   1.000
_cell.length_b   1.000
_cell.length_c   1.000
_cell.angle_alpha   90.00
_cell.angle_beta   90.00
_cell.angle_gamma   90.00
#
_symmetry.space_group_name_H-M   'P 1'
#
loop_
_entity.id
_entity.type
_entity.pdbx_description
1 polymer ?
#
loop_
_entity_poly.entity_id
_entity_poly.type
_entity_poly.pdbx_seq_one_letter_code
_entity_poly.pdbx_strand_id
1 'polypeptide(L)'
;MTAQPIDSHPLVAGVSVLHAGLDRMALDAWSGLEAGEVRRLSAELARAKARISAQEMAAARALESAGTARRAGATSTGNLLARDFGGDEAAGHRLVKTAAKLAKTTHT
;
A
#
# COMPACT_ATOMS: atom_id res chain seq x y z
N MET A 1 20.43 -10.29 -10.38
CA MET A 1 19.04 -10.43 -9.95
C MET A 1 18.17 -10.32 -11.19
N THR A 2 17.70 -11.44 -11.74
CA THR A 2 16.89 -11.47 -12.96
C THR A 2 15.45 -11.07 -12.63
N ALA A 3 14.95 -10.01 -13.26
CA ALA A 3 13.57 -9.56 -13.10
C ALA A 3 12.62 -10.65 -13.63
N GLN A 4 11.71 -11.14 -12.79
CA GLN A 4 10.67 -12.06 -13.23
C GLN A 4 9.56 -11.30 -13.97
N PRO A 5 8.97 -11.88 -15.03
CA PRO A 5 7.77 -11.33 -15.66
C PRO A 5 6.64 -11.21 -14.64
N ILE A 6 5.99 -10.04 -14.60
CA ILE A 6 4.99 -9.71 -13.58
C ILE A 6 3.63 -10.37 -13.85
N ASP A 7 3.33 -10.71 -15.10
CA ASP A 7 2.00 -11.14 -15.55
C ASP A 7 1.52 -12.45 -14.90
N SER A 8 2.44 -13.28 -14.41
CA SER A 8 2.13 -14.50 -13.64
C SER A 8 2.51 -14.41 -12.17
N HIS A 9 2.87 -13.23 -11.67
CA HIS A 9 3.36 -13.06 -10.30
C HIS A 9 2.18 -13.04 -9.30
N PRO A 10 2.25 -13.78 -8.17
CA PRO A 10 1.15 -13.84 -7.19
C PRO A 10 0.70 -12.48 -6.66
N LEU A 11 1.60 -11.48 -6.63
CA LEU A 11 1.24 -10.11 -6.23
C LEU A 11 0.26 -9.43 -7.20
N VAL A 12 0.31 -9.73 -8.51
CA VAL A 12 -0.65 -9.19 -9.49
C VAL A 12 -2.04 -9.73 -9.23
N ALA A 13 -2.15 -11.05 -9.02
CA ALA A 13 -3.41 -11.68 -8.66
C ALA A 13 -3.96 -11.14 -7.33
N GLY A 14 -3.09 -10.96 -6.33
CA GLY A 14 -3.46 -10.39 -5.03
C GLY A 14 -4.02 -8.97 -5.13
N VAL A 15 -3.33 -8.07 -5.84
CA VAL A 15 -3.80 -6.69 -6.06
C VAL A 15 -5.11 -6.67 -6.85
N SER A 16 -5.25 -7.53 -7.87
CA SER A 16 -6.49 -7.65 -8.65
C SER A 16 -7.69 -8.07 -7.79
N VAL A 17 -7.49 -9.01 -6.86
CA VAL A 17 -8.54 -9.44 -5.91
C VAL A 17 -8.95 -8.30 -4.97
N LEU A 18 -8.00 -7.47 -4.52
CA LEU A 18 -8.32 -6.30 -3.68
C LEU A 18 -9.19 -5.29 -4.44
N HIS A 19 -8.81 -4.94 -5.67
CA HIS A 19 -9.60 -4.03 -6.51
C HIS A 19 -11.00 -4.59 -6.78
N ALA A 20 -11.09 -5.84 -7.25
CA ALA A 20 -12.38 -6.48 -7.50
C ALA A 20 -13.26 -6.60 -6.24
N GLY A 21 -12.65 -6.69 -5.05
CA GLY A 21 -13.38 -6.64 -3.77
C GLY A 21 -14.00 -5.28 -3.51
N LEU A 22 -13.22 -4.20 -3.71
CA LEU A 22 -13.68 -2.82 -3.53
C LEU A 22 -14.74 -2.43 -4.57
N ASP A 23 -14.58 -2.83 -5.83
CA ASP A 23 -15.54 -2.54 -6.91
C ASP A 23 -16.92 -3.16 -6.66
N ARG A 24 -16.97 -4.27 -5.91
CA ARG A 24 -18.22 -4.94 -5.51
C ARG A 24 -18.92 -4.27 -4.33
N MET A 25 -18.26 -3.34 -3.63
CA MET A 25 -18.81 -2.63 -2.47
C MET A 25 -19.45 -1.32 -2.90
N ALA A 26 -20.74 -1.36 -3.26
CA ALA A 26 -21.49 -0.17 -3.62
C ALA A 26 -21.53 0.85 -2.44
N LEU A 27 -21.21 2.11 -2.72
CA LEU A 27 -21.10 3.16 -1.68
C LEU A 27 -22.46 3.55 -1.08
N ASP A 28 -23.56 3.34 -1.80
CA ASP A 28 -24.91 3.57 -1.32
C ASP A 28 -25.39 2.47 -0.37
N ALA A 29 -24.80 1.27 -0.44
CA ALA A 29 -25.15 0.12 0.42
C ALA A 29 -24.88 0.35 1.93
N TRP A 30 -24.14 1.40 2.28
CA TRP A 30 -23.98 1.84 3.68
C TRP A 30 -25.24 2.51 4.22
N SER A 31 -26.06 3.09 3.34
CA SER A 31 -27.31 3.77 3.68
C SER A 31 -28.37 2.75 4.07
N GLY A 32 -28.82 2.78 5.32
CA GLY A 32 -29.82 1.84 5.84
C GLY A 32 -29.24 0.70 6.68
N LEU A 33 -27.92 0.63 6.84
CA LEU A 33 -27.31 -0.23 7.85
C LEU A 33 -27.50 0.33 9.26
N GLU A 34 -27.65 -0.56 10.24
CA GLU A 34 -27.67 -0.20 11.66
C GLU A 34 -26.30 0.34 12.09
N ALA A 35 -26.29 1.29 13.04
CA ALA A 35 -25.08 2.03 13.41
C ALA A 35 -23.97 1.13 13.98
N GLY A 36 -24.32 0.10 14.75
CA GLY A 36 -23.40 -0.92 15.23
C GLY A 36 -22.74 -1.70 14.09
N GLU A 37 -23.51 -2.07 13.07
CA GLU A 37 -23.00 -2.73 11.86
C GLU A 37 -22.07 -1.84 11.04
N VAL A 38 -22.43 -0.56 10.85
CA VAL A 38 -21.56 0.43 10.20
C VAL A 38 -20.22 0.54 10.93
N ARG A 39 -20.25 0.66 12.27
CA ARG A 39 -19.04 0.74 13.09
C ARG A 39 -18.19 -0.52 12.98
N ARG A 40 -18.81 -1.70 13.01
CA ARG A 40 -18.12 -3.00 12.89
C ARG A 40 -17.41 -3.13 11.54
N LEU A 41 -18.10 -2.87 10.44
CA LEU A 41 -17.55 -2.95 9.09
C LEU A 41 -16.49 -1.88 8.83
N SER A 42 -16.67 -0.66 9.37
CA SER A 42 -15.64 0.39 9.34
C SER A 42 -14.34 -0.06 10.01
N ALA A 43 -14.42 -0.75 11.16
CA ALA A 43 -13.25 -1.29 11.83
C ALA A 43 -12.54 -2.40 11.03
N GLU A 44 -13.30 -3.24 10.31
CA GLU A 44 -12.71 -4.23 9.38
C GLU A 44 -11.99 -3.56 8.20
N LEU A 45 -12.59 -2.51 7.62
CA LEU A 45 -11.94 -1.72 6.57
C LEU A 45 -10.64 -1.06 7.07
N ALA A 46 -10.63 -0.55 8.30
CA ALA A 46 -9.41 -0.02 8.91
C ALA A 46 -8.31 -1.08 9.06
N ARG A 47 -8.66 -2.31 9.44
CA ARG A 47 -7.73 -3.45 9.47
C ARG A 47 -7.21 -3.82 8.07
N ALA A 48 -8.09 -3.84 7.08
CA ALA A 48 -7.71 -4.08 5.68
C ALA A 48 -6.74 -3.00 5.18
N LYS A 49 -7.04 -1.71 5.44
CA LYS A 49 -6.15 -0.59 5.12
C LYS A 49 -4.77 -0.76 5.75
N ALA A 50 -4.68 -1.15 7.02
CA ALA A 50 -3.39 -1.38 7.67
C ALA A 50 -2.56 -2.48 6.99
N ARG A 51 -3.21 -3.56 6.53
CA ARG A 51 -2.55 -4.65 5.78
C ARG A 51 -2.09 -4.20 4.39
N ILE A 52 -2.88 -3.36 3.70
CA ILE A 52 -2.50 -2.75 2.42
C ILE A 52 -1.27 -1.85 2.62
N SER A 53 -1.28 -0.99 3.64
CA SER A 53 -0.12 -0.16 3.95
C SER A 53 1.13 -0.98 4.30
N ALA A 54 0.98 -2.17 4.91
CA ALA A 54 2.11 -3.07 5.11
C ALA A 54 2.72 -3.58 3.80
N GLN A 55 1.89 -3.89 2.79
CA GLN A 55 2.36 -4.29 1.46
C GLN A 55 3.04 -3.12 0.73
N GLU A 56 2.47 -1.92 0.82
CA GLU A 56 3.10 -0.70 0.27
C GLU A 56 4.46 -0.43 0.92
N MET A 57 4.59 -0.62 2.24
CA MET A 57 5.87 -0.51 2.95
C MET A 57 6.88 -1.57 2.48
N ALA A 58 6.45 -2.80 2.22
CA ALA A 58 7.31 -3.85 1.68
C ALA A 58 7.77 -3.52 0.24
N ALA A 59 6.87 -3.00 -0.60
CA ALA A 59 7.20 -2.54 -1.95
C ALA A 59 8.18 -1.37 -1.92
N ALA A 60 7.97 -0.38 -1.04
CA ALA A 60 8.86 0.76 -0.86
C ALA A 60 10.29 0.31 -0.50
N ARG A 61 10.44 -0.65 0.42
CA ARG A 61 11.74 -1.24 0.78
C ARG A 61 12.39 -1.94 -0.42
N ALA A 62 11.63 -2.71 -1.19
CA ALA A 62 12.15 -3.37 -2.38
C ALA A 62 12.68 -2.36 -3.42
N LEU A 63 11.97 -1.23 -3.60
CA LEU A 63 12.39 -0.12 -4.47
C LEU A 63 13.65 0.59 -3.94
N GLU A 64 13.73 0.82 -2.63
CA GLU A 64 14.93 1.37 -1.97
C GLU A 64 16.15 0.46 -2.17
N SER A 65 16.02 -0.83 -1.84
CA SER A 65 17.11 -1.81 -2.01
C SER A 65 17.54 -1.94 -3.46
N ALA A 66 16.61 -1.81 -4.40
CA ALA A 66 16.95 -1.80 -5.82
C ALA A 66 17.65 -0.50 -6.25
N GLY A 67 17.52 0.61 -5.53
CA GLY A 67 18.00 1.93 -5.95
C GLY A 67 17.15 2.58 -7.04
N THR A 68 15.86 2.21 -7.12
CA THR A 68 14.97 2.61 -8.23
C THR A 68 14.72 4.11 -8.29
N ALA A 69 14.62 4.80 -7.16
CA ALA A 69 14.44 6.26 -7.11
C ALA A 69 15.52 7.01 -7.90
N ARG A 70 16.80 6.68 -7.67
CA ARG A 70 17.93 7.29 -8.39
C ARG A 70 17.86 7.01 -9.89
N ARG A 71 17.50 5.77 -10.28
CA ARG A 71 17.36 5.39 -11.70
C ARG A 71 16.19 6.08 -12.39
N ALA A 72 15.13 6.40 -11.66
CA ALA A 72 13.96 7.11 -12.16
C ALA A 72 14.10 8.65 -12.10
N GLY A 73 15.28 9.18 -11.71
CA GLY A 73 15.50 10.62 -11.57
C GLY A 73 14.78 11.27 -10.38
N ALA A 74 14.26 10.47 -9.45
CA ALA A 74 13.64 10.96 -8.22
C ALA A 74 14.69 11.20 -7.13
N THR A 75 14.47 12.22 -6.30
CA THR A 75 15.36 12.60 -5.20
C THR A 75 15.34 11.59 -4.05
N SER A 76 14.24 10.86 -3.86
CA SER A 76 14.09 9.79 -2.88
C SER A 76 13.00 8.81 -3.30
N THR A 77 12.96 7.61 -2.68
CA THR A 77 11.85 6.65 -2.89
C THR A 77 10.52 7.20 -2.38
N GLY A 78 10.55 8.03 -1.33
CA GLY A 78 9.37 8.75 -0.87
C GLY A 78 8.84 9.73 -1.93
N ASN A 79 9.73 10.46 -2.60
CA ASN A 79 9.37 11.39 -3.68
C ASN A 79 8.87 10.63 -4.93
N LEU A 80 9.48 9.49 -5.26
CA LEU A 80 8.98 8.61 -6.32
C LEU A 80 7.54 8.16 -6.03
N LEU A 81 7.30 7.57 -4.85
CA LEU A 81 5.99 7.05 -4.45
C LEU A 81 4.93 8.13 -4.24
N ALA A 82 5.32 9.34 -3.82
CA ALA A 82 4.43 10.48 -3.69
C ALA A 82 3.71 10.83 -5.01
N ARG A 83 4.42 10.69 -6.13
CA ARG A 83 3.87 10.94 -7.47
C ARG A 83 2.84 9.86 -7.84
N ASP A 84 3.08 8.62 -7.40
CA ASP A 84 2.20 7.48 -7.64
C ASP A 84 0.96 7.48 -6.71
N PHE A 85 1.06 8.02 -5.50
CA PHE A 85 -0.05 8.18 -4.55
C PHE A 85 -0.96 9.38 -4.84
N GLY A 86 -1.03 9.85 -6.09
CA GLY A 86 -1.89 10.97 -6.47
C GLY A 86 -1.42 12.34 -5.96
N GLY A 87 -0.14 12.47 -5.59
CA GLY A 87 0.48 13.75 -5.22
C GLY A 87 0.54 14.05 -3.72
N ASP A 88 0.09 13.18 -2.83
CA ASP A 88 0.27 13.34 -1.37
C ASP A 88 1.69 12.95 -0.94
N GLU A 89 2.63 13.88 -1.09
CA GLU A 89 4.03 13.69 -0.73
C GLU A 89 4.25 13.43 0.77
N ALA A 90 3.37 13.96 1.62
CA ALA A 90 3.43 13.75 3.05
C ALA A 90 3.05 12.31 3.42
N ALA A 91 2.04 11.73 2.76
CA ALA A 91 1.68 10.32 2.92
C ALA A 91 2.81 9.39 2.45
N GLY A 92 3.39 9.64 1.27
CA GLY A 92 4.52 8.87 0.75
C GLY A 92 5.73 8.88 1.69
N HIS A 93 6.13 10.06 2.19
CA HIS A 93 7.23 10.18 3.15
C HIS A 93 6.95 9.47 4.49
N ARG A 94 5.74 9.60 5.04
CA ARG A 94 5.37 8.92 6.29
C ARG A 94 5.45 7.40 6.16
N LEU A 95 5.02 6.88 5.01
CA LEU A 95 5.04 5.44 4.72
C LEU A 95 6.47 4.90 4.68
N VAL A 96 7.36 5.54 3.89
CA VAL A 96 8.77 5.13 3.79
C VAL A 96 9.48 5.21 5.14
N LYS A 97 9.26 6.29 5.90
CA LYS A 97 9.85 6.45 7.24
C LYS A 97 9.39 5.36 8.22
N THR A 98 8.12 4.98 8.16
CA THR A 98 7.56 3.91 8.99
C THR A 98 8.15 2.56 8.60
N ALA A 99 8.27 2.29 7.29
CA ALA A 99 8.93 1.10 6.78
C ALA A 99 10.39 1.02 7.26
N ALA A 100 11.17 2.08 7.17
CA ALA A 100 12.56 2.08 7.63
C ALA A 100 12.69 1.84 9.14
N LYS A 101 11.78 2.41 9.96
CA LYS A 101 11.78 2.22 11.42
C LYS A 101 11.52 0.75 11.80
N LEU A 102 10.52 0.14 11.19
CA LEU A 102 10.17 -1.27 11.45
C LEU A 102 11.32 -2.22 11.10
N ALA A 103 12.09 -1.95 10.03
CA ALA A 103 13.23 -2.79 9.64
C ALA A 103 14.33 -2.78 10.71
N LYS A 104 14.56 -1.63 11.35
CA LYS A 104 15.56 -1.48 12.42
C LYS A 104 15.15 -2.23 13.68
N THR A 105 13.87 -2.23 14.03
CA THR A 105 13.35 -2.89 15.24
C THR A 105 13.35 -4.41 15.13
N THR A 106 13.21 -4.98 13.93
CA THR A 106 13.23 -6.45 13.72
C THR A 106 14.64 -7.05 13.71
N HIS A 107 15.69 -6.22 13.79
CA HIS A 107 17.11 -6.65 13.82
C HIS A 107 17.78 -6.43 15.18
N THR A 108 17.01 -6.18 16.24
CA THR A 108 17.46 -6.22 17.64
C THR A 108 16.81 -7.40 18.34
#